data_AF-A0A367IX29-F1
#
_entry.id   AF-A0A367IX29-F1
#
_cell.length_a   1.000
_cell.length_b   1.000
_cell.length_c   1.000
_cell.angle_alpha   90.00
_cell.angle_beta   90.00
_cell.angle_gamma   90.00
#
_symmetry.space_group_name_H-M   'P 1'
#
loop_
_entity.id
_entity.type
_entity.pdbx_description
1 polymer ?
#
loop_
_entity_poly.entity_id
_entity_poly.type
_entity_poly.pdbx_seq_one_letter_code
_entity_poly.pdbx_strand_id
1 'polypeptide(L)'
;MVAQQAQMDPKEYLPFLQELKNLDKYYQRYRIDDHLKRYEKALRNLSQAGDEHFDELLRYMKSHDLYLTAIEEYANRPTQKITILNAYGDHLSFRTSYEDAGIVYTTADNKVQAIESYRMAGCWRETFSIAKQLKYTNEEIHALAYDMIEYLKEKRRFQEAASVAKDYAVDIEETVDCLLKGCLWKEAERVSYTFDRQDLIETHVKSGLVEGLTQTEEDIDEMLAQFRKQSARLTELRTKKAEQKIENPMANDESLDNIDMFSDTTSMYSQFTRYTSASSRVSSVSSQGSGRSRKTSKLRRKEERKRARGKKGTVFEEEYLTTSLKKLYEKTNAMQTDIGNLIRALVPFGFIEEARSIQEKFEKFLNELQSSLDTIFVPLQLAVSLYASLEEYEEAQKEPLKPVEKPLMTKIDWKLQIL
;
A
#
# COMPACT_ATOMS: atom_id res chain seq x y z
N MET A 1 -44.37 -16.28 31.18
CA MET A 1 -43.76 -17.35 31.98
C MET A 1 -42.32 -17.02 32.39
N VAL A 2 -41.34 -16.92 31.47
CA VAL A 2 -39.93 -16.62 31.85
C VAL A 2 -39.78 -15.23 32.49
N ALA A 3 -40.29 -14.15 31.87
CA ALA A 3 -40.19 -12.80 32.43
C ALA A 3 -40.87 -12.64 33.80
N GLN A 4 -41.96 -13.39 34.04
CA GLN A 4 -42.66 -13.44 35.33
C GLN A 4 -41.84 -14.15 36.41
N GLN A 5 -41.11 -15.22 36.04
CA GLN A 5 -40.22 -15.95 36.94
C GLN A 5 -38.93 -15.17 37.25
N ALA A 6 -38.48 -14.33 36.32
CA ALA A 6 -37.31 -13.46 36.48
C ALA A 6 -37.60 -12.15 37.23
N GLN A 7 -38.82 -11.96 37.75
CA GLN A 7 -39.25 -10.77 38.51
C GLN A 7 -39.03 -9.43 37.77
N MET A 8 -39.09 -9.44 36.44
CA MET A 8 -39.03 -8.20 35.65
C MET A 8 -40.31 -7.38 35.83
N ASP A 9 -40.24 -6.06 35.71
CA ASP A 9 -41.42 -5.20 35.81
C ASP A 9 -42.40 -5.50 34.65
N PRO A 10 -43.63 -5.97 34.95
CA PRO A 10 -44.66 -6.22 33.95
C PRO A 10 -44.95 -5.02 33.04
N LYS A 11 -44.78 -3.79 33.52
CA LYS A 11 -45.00 -2.59 32.70
C LYS A 11 -43.96 -2.43 31.59
N GLU A 12 -42.77 -3.00 31.75
CA GLU A 12 -41.70 -2.90 30.76
C GLU A 12 -41.83 -3.94 29.65
N TYR A 13 -42.25 -5.18 29.95
CA TYR A 13 -42.30 -6.26 28.95
C TYR A 13 -43.70 -6.56 28.39
N LEU A 14 -44.78 -6.33 29.15
CA LEU A 14 -46.14 -6.66 28.67
C LEU A 14 -46.56 -5.88 27.43
N PRO A 15 -46.30 -4.55 27.31
CA PRO A 15 -46.65 -3.81 26.09
C PRO A 15 -45.97 -4.38 24.85
N PHE A 16 -44.67 -4.71 24.96
CA PHE A 16 -43.89 -5.31 23.88
C PHE A 16 -44.43 -6.69 23.47
N LEU A 17 -44.78 -7.55 24.42
CA LEU A 17 -45.36 -8.86 24.11
C LEU A 17 -46.76 -8.76 23.47
N GLN A 18 -47.56 -7.77 23.86
CA GLN A 18 -48.87 -7.52 23.26
C GLN A 18 -48.74 -7.02 21.81
N GLU A 19 -47.80 -6.11 21.55
CA GLU A 19 -47.49 -5.65 20.18
C GLU A 19 -47.10 -6.85 19.31
N LEU A 20 -46.16 -7.68 19.77
CA LEU A 20 -45.69 -8.85 19.02
C LEU A 20 -46.82 -9.82 18.68
N LYS A 21 -47.76 -10.07 19.60
CA LYS A 21 -48.86 -11.03 19.40
C LYS A 21 -49.77 -10.66 18.22
N ASN A 22 -49.87 -9.38 17.88
CA ASN A 22 -50.74 -8.88 16.82
C ASN A 22 -50.07 -8.85 15.43
N LEU A 23 -48.80 -9.23 15.33
CA LEU A 23 -48.03 -9.22 14.09
C LEU A 23 -48.04 -10.60 13.41
N ASP A 24 -47.97 -10.60 12.08
CA ASP A 24 -47.84 -11.81 11.29
C ASP A 24 -46.53 -12.55 11.60
N LYS A 25 -46.54 -13.88 11.43
CA LYS A 25 -45.49 -14.79 11.90
C LYS A 25 -44.07 -14.33 11.59
N TYR A 26 -43.79 -13.93 10.35
CA TYR A 26 -42.44 -13.56 9.91
C TYR A 26 -42.04 -12.16 10.36
N TYR A 27 -42.96 -11.19 10.29
CA TYR A 27 -42.73 -9.84 10.79
C TYR A 27 -42.55 -9.80 12.31
N GLN A 28 -43.34 -10.60 13.05
CA GLN A 28 -43.17 -10.82 14.49
C GLN A 28 -41.75 -11.33 14.81
N ARG A 29 -41.25 -12.33 14.08
CA ARG A 29 -39.89 -12.88 14.28
C ARG A 29 -38.81 -11.87 13.96
N TYR A 30 -38.99 -11.08 12.91
CA TYR A 30 -38.11 -9.94 12.60
C TYR A 30 -38.00 -8.98 13.79
N ARG A 31 -39.13 -8.51 14.35
CA ARG A 31 -39.15 -7.59 15.49
C ARG A 31 -38.47 -8.18 16.74
N ILE A 32 -38.61 -9.48 16.97
CA ILE A 32 -37.93 -10.18 18.07
C ILE A 32 -36.42 -10.23 17.82
N ASP A 33 -35.98 -10.68 16.64
CA ASP A 33 -34.55 -10.81 16.33
C ASP A 33 -33.86 -9.44 16.27
N ASP A 34 -34.54 -8.40 15.81
CA ASP A 34 -34.05 -7.01 15.83
C ASP A 34 -33.86 -6.51 17.28
N HIS A 35 -34.85 -6.71 18.14
CA HIS A 35 -34.75 -6.38 19.57
C HIS A 35 -33.58 -7.10 20.26
N LEU A 36 -33.29 -8.34 19.84
CA LEU A 36 -32.15 -9.13 20.32
C LEU A 36 -30.82 -8.81 19.61
N LYS A 37 -30.80 -7.83 18.71
CA LYS A 37 -29.63 -7.42 17.92
C LYS A 37 -29.03 -8.53 17.05
N ARG A 38 -29.87 -9.47 16.61
CA ARG A 38 -29.52 -10.56 15.69
C ARG A 38 -29.82 -10.14 14.26
N TYR A 39 -29.16 -9.08 13.80
CA TYR A 39 -29.53 -8.34 12.59
C TYR A 39 -29.62 -9.21 11.33
N GLU A 40 -28.69 -10.15 11.13
CA GLU A 40 -28.77 -11.09 9.99
C GLU A 40 -30.05 -11.94 10.02
N LYS A 41 -30.40 -12.51 11.19
CA LYS A 41 -31.63 -13.32 11.33
C LYS A 41 -32.88 -12.45 11.18
N ALA A 42 -32.85 -11.23 11.71
CA ALA A 42 -33.92 -10.27 11.56
C ALA A 42 -34.20 -9.99 10.07
N LEU A 43 -33.17 -9.75 9.27
CA LEU A 43 -33.29 -9.52 7.83
C LEU A 43 -33.84 -10.76 7.09
N ARG A 44 -33.40 -11.97 7.44
CA ARG A 44 -33.93 -13.23 6.86
C ARG A 44 -35.40 -13.50 7.21
N ASN A 45 -35.88 -13.03 8.36
CA ASN A 45 -37.30 -13.10 8.69
C ASN A 45 -38.08 -12.02 7.93
N LEU A 46 -37.52 -10.82 7.81
CA LEU A 46 -38.15 -9.72 7.07
C LEU A 46 -38.29 -10.03 5.57
N SER A 47 -37.34 -10.74 4.95
CA SER A 47 -37.42 -11.20 3.55
C SER A 47 -38.58 -12.19 3.29
N GLN A 48 -39.05 -12.86 4.33
CA GLN A 48 -40.18 -13.80 4.31
C GLN A 48 -41.50 -13.16 4.74
N ALA A 49 -41.49 -11.91 5.19
CA ALA A 49 -42.67 -11.23 5.75
C ALA A 49 -43.66 -10.71 4.70
N GLY A 50 -43.31 -10.76 3.41
CA GLY A 50 -44.13 -10.23 2.31
C GLY A 50 -43.37 -9.18 1.50
N ASP A 51 -43.77 -8.98 0.25
CA ASP A 51 -43.11 -8.00 -0.64
C ASP A 51 -43.46 -6.55 -0.27
N GLU A 52 -44.56 -6.33 0.46
CA GLU A 52 -44.97 -5.03 1.02
C GLU A 52 -43.95 -4.45 2.01
N HIS A 53 -43.10 -5.31 2.60
CA HIS A 53 -42.03 -4.92 3.52
C HIS A 53 -40.68 -4.68 2.83
N PHE A 54 -40.61 -4.77 1.49
CA PHE A 54 -39.33 -4.68 0.78
C PHE A 54 -38.61 -3.34 0.98
N ASP A 55 -39.33 -2.22 1.00
CA ASP A 55 -38.74 -0.90 1.27
C ASP A 55 -38.17 -0.79 2.69
N GLU A 56 -38.82 -1.42 3.67
CA GLU A 56 -38.31 -1.51 5.04
C GLU A 56 -37.04 -2.35 5.09
N LEU A 57 -37.02 -3.48 4.38
CA LEU A 57 -35.86 -4.35 4.25
C LEU A 57 -34.67 -3.62 3.63
N LEU A 58 -34.88 -2.80 2.59
CA LEU A 58 -33.81 -2.01 1.98
C LEU A 58 -33.19 -1.01 2.97
N ARG A 59 -34.02 -0.35 3.80
CA ARG A 59 -33.53 0.57 4.84
C ARG A 59 -32.76 -0.18 5.93
N TYR A 60 -33.30 -1.30 6.37
CA TYR A 60 -32.70 -2.15 7.40
C TYR A 60 -31.35 -2.75 6.96
N MET A 61 -31.28 -3.20 5.71
CA MET A 61 -30.05 -3.67 5.09
C MET A 61 -28.99 -2.58 5.10
N LYS A 62 -29.35 -1.35 4.68
CA LYS A 62 -28.43 -0.19 4.64
C LYS A 62 -27.98 0.23 6.04
N SER A 63 -28.86 0.19 7.05
CA SER A 63 -28.50 0.61 8.41
C SER A 63 -27.56 -0.36 9.12
N HIS A 64 -27.56 -1.63 8.73
CA HIS A 64 -26.76 -2.70 9.35
C HIS A 64 -25.69 -3.31 8.42
N ASP A 65 -25.44 -2.72 7.25
CA ASP A 65 -24.49 -3.21 6.23
C ASP A 65 -24.71 -4.67 5.79
N LEU A 66 -25.97 -5.14 5.75
CA LEU A 66 -26.33 -6.55 5.50
C LEU A 66 -26.55 -6.90 4.03
N TYR A 67 -25.80 -6.29 3.12
CA TYR A 67 -26.01 -6.41 1.67
C TYR A 67 -25.87 -7.84 1.15
N LEU A 68 -24.81 -8.56 1.57
CA LEU A 68 -24.57 -9.93 1.11
C LEU A 68 -25.69 -10.89 1.53
N THR A 69 -26.15 -10.78 2.79
CA THR A 69 -27.28 -11.55 3.30
C THR A 69 -28.56 -11.27 2.50
N ALA A 70 -28.82 -10.00 2.16
CA ALA A 70 -29.97 -9.65 1.33
C ALA A 70 -29.85 -10.23 -0.10
N ILE A 71 -28.65 -10.21 -0.70
CA ILE A 71 -28.41 -10.80 -2.04
C ILE A 71 -28.68 -12.31 -2.03
N GLU A 72 -28.27 -13.02 -0.98
CA GLU A 72 -28.53 -14.46 -0.81
C GLU A 72 -30.04 -14.75 -0.71
N GLU A 73 -30.75 -14.03 0.15
CA GLU A 73 -32.18 -14.25 0.39
C GLU A 73 -33.05 -13.94 -0.84
N TYR A 74 -32.62 -13.00 -1.69
CA TYR A 74 -33.31 -12.61 -2.92
C TYR A 74 -32.72 -13.26 -4.18
N ALA A 75 -31.89 -14.31 -4.07
CA ALA A 75 -31.23 -14.94 -5.21
C ALA A 75 -32.18 -15.37 -6.34
N ASN A 76 -33.39 -15.83 -5.98
CA ASN A 76 -34.43 -16.31 -6.91
C ASN A 76 -35.49 -15.25 -7.25
N ARG A 77 -35.29 -13.98 -6.83
CA ARG A 77 -36.22 -12.87 -7.04
C ARG A 77 -35.53 -11.77 -7.86
N PRO A 78 -35.55 -11.85 -9.21
CA PRO A 78 -34.64 -11.08 -10.06
C PRO A 78 -34.83 -9.56 -9.95
N THR A 79 -36.06 -9.08 -9.91
CA THR A 79 -36.36 -7.63 -9.82
C THR A 79 -35.87 -7.03 -8.50
N GLN A 80 -36.21 -7.63 -7.37
CA GLN A 80 -35.73 -7.19 -6.06
C GLN A 80 -34.20 -7.32 -5.93
N LYS A 81 -33.62 -8.41 -6.46
CA LYS A 81 -32.16 -8.62 -6.45
C LYS A 81 -31.42 -7.50 -7.16
N ILE A 82 -31.91 -7.03 -8.32
CA ILE A 82 -31.32 -5.89 -9.03
C ILE A 82 -31.35 -4.63 -8.16
N THR A 83 -32.45 -4.35 -7.46
CA THR A 83 -32.54 -3.20 -6.53
C THR A 83 -31.53 -3.32 -5.38
N ILE A 84 -31.38 -4.50 -4.80
CA ILE A 84 -30.40 -4.76 -3.73
C ILE A 84 -28.96 -4.59 -4.24
N LEU A 85 -28.65 -5.15 -5.42
CA LEU A 85 -27.33 -5.03 -6.04
C LEU A 85 -26.98 -3.57 -6.33
N ASN A 86 -27.91 -2.77 -6.87
CA ASN A 86 -27.69 -1.34 -7.08
C ASN A 86 -27.38 -0.61 -5.76
N ALA A 87 -28.16 -0.88 -4.70
CA ALA A 87 -27.89 -0.30 -3.38
C ALA A 87 -26.55 -0.74 -2.79
N TYR A 88 -26.10 -1.97 -3.07
CA TYR A 88 -24.78 -2.44 -2.66
C TYR A 88 -23.65 -1.77 -3.47
N GLY A 89 -23.85 -1.59 -4.78
CA GLY A 89 -22.96 -0.81 -5.63
C GLY A 89 -22.79 0.62 -5.14
N ASP A 90 -23.88 1.30 -4.75
CA ASP A 90 -23.84 2.66 -4.18
C ASP A 90 -22.97 2.71 -2.92
N HIS A 91 -23.13 1.72 -2.05
CA HIS A 91 -22.37 1.61 -0.81
C HIS A 91 -20.88 1.33 -1.05
N LEU A 92 -20.55 0.46 -2.00
CA LEU A 92 -19.15 0.19 -2.39
C LEU A 92 -18.48 1.41 -3.02
N SER A 93 -19.21 2.12 -3.90
CA SER A 93 -18.74 3.37 -4.49
C SER A 93 -18.48 4.44 -3.43
N PHE A 94 -19.39 4.59 -2.44
CA PHE A 94 -19.18 5.49 -1.29
C PHE A 94 -17.93 5.12 -0.47
N ARG A 95 -17.59 3.83 -0.37
CA ARG A 95 -16.36 3.36 0.29
C ARG A 95 -15.11 3.41 -0.59
N THR A 96 -15.20 3.99 -1.79
CA THR A 96 -14.11 4.07 -2.79
C THR A 96 -13.63 2.71 -3.32
N SER A 97 -14.39 1.63 -3.07
CA SER A 97 -14.17 0.30 -3.65
C SER A 97 -14.77 0.25 -5.06
N TYR A 98 -14.22 1.07 -5.96
CA TYR A 98 -14.79 1.32 -7.28
C TYR A 98 -14.78 0.10 -8.20
N GLU A 99 -13.75 -0.75 -8.12
CA GLU A 99 -13.68 -1.99 -8.92
C GLU A 99 -14.81 -2.95 -8.54
N ASP A 100 -14.98 -3.24 -7.24
CA ASP A 100 -16.06 -4.08 -6.73
C ASP A 100 -17.44 -3.48 -7.06
N ALA A 101 -17.59 -2.15 -6.93
CA ALA A 101 -18.82 -1.45 -7.30
C ALA A 101 -19.14 -1.66 -8.78
N GLY A 102 -18.14 -1.52 -9.67
CA GLY A 102 -18.28 -1.76 -11.11
C GLY A 102 -18.76 -3.19 -11.41
N ILE A 103 -18.20 -4.20 -10.74
CA ILE A 103 -18.62 -5.60 -10.88
C ILE A 103 -20.08 -5.74 -10.46
N VAL A 104 -20.45 -5.22 -9.28
CA VAL A 104 -21.82 -5.31 -8.76
C VAL A 104 -22.82 -4.63 -9.69
N TYR A 105 -22.53 -3.41 -10.18
CA TYR A 105 -23.39 -2.73 -11.14
C TYR A 105 -23.52 -3.48 -12.47
N THR A 106 -22.43 -4.10 -12.94
CA THR A 106 -22.46 -4.95 -14.14
C THR A 106 -23.38 -6.16 -13.93
N THR A 107 -23.32 -6.81 -12.76
CA THR A 107 -24.24 -7.91 -12.42
C THR A 107 -25.70 -7.47 -12.30
N ALA A 108 -25.94 -6.20 -11.98
CA ALA A 108 -27.27 -5.59 -11.93
C ALA A 108 -27.76 -5.08 -13.31
N ASP A 109 -26.99 -5.28 -14.39
CA ASP A 109 -27.18 -4.67 -15.72
C ASP A 109 -27.28 -3.12 -15.69
N ASN A 110 -26.76 -2.49 -14.63
CA ASN A 110 -26.69 -1.04 -14.50
C ASN A 110 -25.40 -0.51 -15.12
N LYS A 111 -25.36 -0.55 -16.46
CA LYS A 111 -24.18 -0.18 -17.26
C LYS A 111 -23.71 1.26 -17.05
N VAL A 112 -24.63 2.19 -16.78
CA VAL A 112 -24.31 3.62 -16.57
C VAL A 112 -23.52 3.84 -15.28
N GLN A 113 -23.89 3.17 -14.19
CA GLN A 113 -23.11 3.26 -12.94
C GLN A 113 -21.86 2.38 -12.98
N ALA A 114 -21.90 1.26 -13.71
CA ALA A 114 -20.76 0.38 -13.89
C ALA A 114 -19.60 1.07 -14.61
N ILE A 115 -19.87 1.75 -15.74
CA ILE A 115 -18.82 2.44 -16.51
C ILE A 115 -18.15 3.54 -15.68
N GLU A 116 -18.92 4.30 -14.90
CA GLU A 116 -18.38 5.34 -14.04
C GLU A 116 -17.49 4.74 -12.93
N SER A 117 -17.94 3.66 -12.31
CA SER A 117 -17.17 2.97 -11.27
C SER A 117 -15.86 2.40 -11.83
N TYR A 118 -15.89 1.73 -12.98
CA TYR A 118 -14.66 1.22 -13.61
C TYR A 118 -13.72 2.34 -14.06
N ARG A 119 -14.26 3.48 -14.53
CA ARG A 119 -13.47 4.67 -14.87
C ARG A 119 -12.71 5.16 -13.64
N MET A 120 -13.38 5.33 -12.51
CA MET A 120 -12.77 5.75 -11.24
C MET A 120 -11.74 4.76 -10.68
N ALA A 121 -11.92 3.47 -10.97
CA ALA A 121 -10.98 2.40 -10.62
C ALA A 121 -9.75 2.31 -11.55
N GLY A 122 -9.78 2.95 -12.74
CA GLY A 122 -8.77 2.77 -13.77
C GLY A 122 -8.82 1.40 -14.47
N CYS A 123 -10.00 0.76 -14.47
CA CYS A 123 -10.29 -0.50 -15.13
C CYS A 123 -10.70 -0.24 -16.59
N TRP A 124 -9.72 0.15 -17.42
CA TRP A 124 -9.99 0.64 -18.77
C TRP A 124 -10.64 -0.42 -19.69
N ARG A 125 -10.28 -1.69 -19.55
CA ARG A 125 -10.82 -2.78 -20.39
C ARG A 125 -12.34 -2.90 -20.21
N GLU A 126 -12.77 -2.92 -18.96
CA GLU A 126 -14.17 -2.98 -18.54
C GLU A 126 -14.90 -1.70 -18.96
N THR A 127 -14.26 -0.54 -18.74
CA THR A 127 -14.80 0.78 -19.11
C THR A 127 -15.14 0.84 -20.60
N PHE A 128 -14.21 0.51 -21.51
CA PHE A 128 -14.46 0.55 -22.94
C PHE A 128 -15.38 -0.57 -23.44
N SER A 129 -15.33 -1.76 -22.81
CA SER A 129 -16.28 -2.83 -23.11
C SER A 129 -17.72 -2.38 -22.85
N ILE A 130 -17.97 -1.72 -21.72
CA ILE A 130 -19.31 -1.20 -21.38
C ILE A 130 -19.68 -0.01 -22.28
N ALA A 131 -18.74 0.91 -22.55
CA ALA A 131 -18.98 2.03 -23.47
C ALA A 131 -19.48 1.54 -24.85
N LYS A 132 -18.86 0.48 -25.39
CA LYS A 132 -19.29 -0.14 -26.66
C LYS A 132 -20.66 -0.80 -26.55
N GLN A 133 -20.98 -1.45 -25.44
CA GLN A 133 -22.32 -2.02 -25.20
C GLN A 133 -23.40 -0.94 -25.11
N LEU A 134 -23.06 0.22 -24.53
CA LEU A 134 -23.91 1.41 -24.47
C LEU A 134 -23.98 2.17 -25.80
N LYS A 135 -23.25 1.72 -26.82
CA LYS A 135 -23.19 2.32 -28.16
C LYS A 135 -22.73 3.78 -28.15
N TYR A 136 -21.74 4.09 -27.30
CA TYR A 136 -21.09 5.40 -27.33
C TYR A 136 -20.56 5.70 -28.73
N THR A 137 -20.75 6.95 -29.14
CA THR A 137 -20.20 7.49 -30.39
C THR A 137 -18.68 7.49 -30.36
N ASN A 138 -18.05 7.62 -31.52
CA ASN A 138 -16.59 7.71 -31.60
C ASN A 138 -16.05 8.93 -30.85
N GLU A 139 -16.79 10.04 -30.84
CA GLU A 139 -16.44 11.27 -30.11
C GLU A 139 -16.45 11.04 -28.59
N GLU A 140 -17.50 10.38 -28.07
CA GLU A 140 -17.59 10.03 -26.64
C GLU A 140 -16.49 9.05 -26.22
N ILE A 141 -16.15 8.08 -27.08
CA ILE A 141 -15.06 7.14 -26.83
C ILE A 141 -13.71 7.85 -26.83
N HIS A 142 -13.49 8.79 -27.74
CA HIS A 142 -12.28 9.60 -27.76
C HIS A 142 -12.11 10.43 -26.49
N ALA A 143 -13.17 11.12 -26.05
CA ALA A 143 -13.14 11.91 -24.82
C ALA A 143 -12.83 11.01 -23.60
N LEU A 144 -13.51 9.86 -23.50
CA LEU A 144 -13.28 8.87 -22.45
C LEU A 144 -11.86 8.29 -22.49
N ALA A 145 -11.26 8.16 -23.68
CA ALA A 145 -9.89 7.72 -23.85
C ALA A 145 -8.89 8.71 -23.27
N TYR A 146 -9.02 10.01 -23.54
CA TYR A 146 -8.11 11.00 -22.94
C TYR A 146 -8.24 11.07 -21.41
N ASP A 147 -9.45 11.04 -20.87
CA ASP A 147 -9.67 10.95 -19.41
C ASP A 147 -8.94 9.74 -18.80
N MET A 148 -9.06 8.58 -19.45
CA MET A 148 -8.43 7.34 -18.99
C MET A 148 -6.90 7.35 -19.17
N ILE A 149 -6.39 7.92 -20.25
CA ILE A 149 -4.95 8.07 -20.50
C ILE A 149 -4.32 8.95 -19.43
N GLU A 150 -4.94 10.09 -19.09
CA GLU A 150 -4.46 10.99 -18.04
C GLU A 150 -4.42 10.25 -16.68
N TYR A 151 -5.51 9.57 -16.32
CA TYR A 151 -5.55 8.75 -15.10
C TYR A 151 -4.44 7.70 -15.07
N LEU A 152 -4.22 6.97 -16.17
CA LEU A 152 -3.21 5.91 -16.24
C LEU A 152 -1.78 6.50 -16.19
N LYS A 153 -1.54 7.67 -16.81
CA LYS A 153 -0.27 8.40 -16.73
C LYS A 153 0.03 8.83 -15.28
N GLU A 154 -0.95 9.38 -14.56
CA GLU A 154 -0.79 9.73 -13.14
C GLU A 154 -0.42 8.54 -12.27
N LYS A 155 -0.95 7.34 -12.58
CA LYS A 155 -0.63 6.08 -11.91
C LYS A 155 0.64 5.40 -12.42
N ARG A 156 1.38 6.02 -13.36
CA ARG A 156 2.56 5.47 -14.04
C ARG A 156 2.31 4.15 -14.79
N ARG A 157 1.07 3.88 -15.20
CA ARG A 157 0.66 2.70 -15.99
C ARG A 157 0.80 2.98 -17.49
N PHE A 158 2.00 3.35 -17.92
CA PHE A 158 2.26 3.89 -19.26
C PHE A 158 1.99 2.91 -20.40
N GLN A 159 2.24 1.61 -20.21
CA GLN A 159 1.94 0.59 -21.22
C GLN A 159 0.43 0.49 -21.51
N GLU A 160 -0.39 0.61 -20.46
CA GLU A 160 -1.84 0.58 -20.59
C GLU A 160 -2.37 1.89 -21.17
N ALA A 161 -1.80 3.03 -20.77
CA ALA A 161 -2.11 4.33 -21.37
C ALA A 161 -1.83 4.32 -22.87
N ALA A 162 -0.67 3.80 -23.31
CA ALA A 162 -0.34 3.63 -24.71
C ALA A 162 -1.34 2.73 -25.46
N SER A 163 -1.79 1.66 -24.82
CA SER A 163 -2.81 0.77 -25.42
C SER A 163 -4.13 1.51 -25.62
N VAL A 164 -4.54 2.31 -24.63
CA VAL A 164 -5.77 3.12 -24.73
C VAL A 164 -5.65 4.20 -25.80
N ALA A 165 -4.53 4.91 -25.84
CA ALA A 165 -4.24 5.93 -26.86
C ALA A 165 -4.30 5.35 -28.27
N LYS A 166 -3.71 4.17 -28.47
CA LYS A 166 -3.68 3.51 -29.78
C LYS A 166 -5.03 2.96 -30.21
N ASP A 167 -5.70 2.22 -29.31
CA ASP A 167 -6.88 1.43 -29.67
C ASP A 167 -8.19 2.25 -29.66
N TYR A 168 -8.27 3.29 -28.80
CA TYR A 168 -9.50 4.07 -28.62
C TYR A 168 -9.37 5.54 -28.99
N ALA A 169 -8.25 6.20 -28.65
CA ALA A 169 -8.00 7.58 -29.10
C ALA A 169 -7.40 7.64 -30.51
N VAL A 170 -6.95 6.51 -31.07
CA VAL A 170 -6.31 6.43 -32.40
C VAL A 170 -5.20 7.50 -32.57
N ASP A 171 -4.55 7.86 -31.46
CA ASP A 171 -3.54 8.92 -31.40
C ASP A 171 -2.17 8.25 -31.26
N ILE A 172 -1.49 8.12 -32.40
CA ILE A 172 -0.20 7.45 -32.49
C ILE A 172 0.91 8.27 -31.82
N GLU A 173 0.80 9.59 -31.84
CA GLU A 173 1.79 10.47 -31.22
C GLU A 173 1.74 10.35 -29.69
N GLU A 174 0.52 10.42 -29.13
CA GLU A 174 0.28 10.17 -27.70
C GLU A 174 0.64 8.74 -27.29
N THR A 175 0.42 7.76 -28.17
CA THR A 175 0.85 6.37 -27.95
C THR A 175 2.37 6.27 -27.81
N VAL A 176 3.12 6.90 -28.72
CA VAL A 176 4.59 6.91 -28.69
C VAL A 176 5.10 7.65 -27.46
N ASP A 177 4.54 8.80 -27.11
CA ASP A 177 4.87 9.54 -25.88
C ASP A 177 4.68 8.68 -24.61
N CYS A 178 3.54 7.98 -24.52
CA CYS A 178 3.29 7.04 -23.41
C CYS A 178 4.33 5.93 -23.35
N LEU A 179 4.67 5.30 -24.48
CA LEU A 179 5.64 4.21 -24.53
C LEU A 179 7.04 4.67 -24.13
N LEU A 180 7.47 5.85 -24.58
CA LEU A 180 8.76 6.43 -24.22
C LEU A 180 8.84 6.75 -22.73
N LYS A 181 7.80 7.36 -22.14
CA LYS A 181 7.70 7.58 -20.69
C LYS A 181 7.68 6.28 -19.88
N GLY A 182 7.19 5.19 -20.48
CA GLY A 182 7.23 3.84 -19.92
C GLY A 182 8.53 3.08 -20.18
N CYS A 183 9.55 3.70 -20.78
CA CYS A 183 10.81 3.06 -21.17
C CYS A 183 10.65 1.86 -22.15
N LEU A 184 9.55 1.83 -22.91
CA LEU A 184 9.25 0.78 -23.89
C LEU A 184 9.78 1.16 -25.28
N TRP A 185 11.09 1.42 -25.35
CA TRP A 185 11.77 2.04 -26.50
C TRP A 185 11.50 1.34 -27.84
N LYS A 186 11.66 0.01 -27.87
CA LYS A 186 11.49 -0.79 -29.09
C LYS A 186 10.03 -0.85 -29.54
N GLU A 187 9.10 -0.77 -28.61
CA GLU A 187 7.67 -0.74 -28.95
C GLU A 187 7.29 0.64 -29.52
N ALA A 188 7.86 1.72 -28.99
CA ALA A 188 7.70 3.07 -29.55
C ALA A 188 8.24 3.16 -30.99
N GLU A 189 9.42 2.57 -31.24
CA GLU A 189 9.99 2.44 -32.58
C GLU A 189 9.07 1.62 -33.51
N ARG A 190 8.67 0.42 -33.07
CA ARG A 190 7.81 -0.48 -33.86
C ARG A 190 6.49 0.18 -34.22
N VAL A 191 5.84 0.84 -33.26
CA VAL A 191 4.56 1.53 -33.47
C VAL A 191 4.71 2.66 -34.48
N SER A 192 5.75 3.49 -34.36
CA SER A 192 6.02 4.57 -35.32
C SER A 192 6.12 4.05 -36.76
N TYR A 193 6.85 2.94 -36.99
CA TYR A 193 6.93 2.33 -38.33
C TYR A 193 5.64 1.62 -38.75
N THR A 194 4.94 0.95 -37.83
CA THR A 194 3.72 0.18 -38.14
C THR A 194 2.59 1.08 -38.64
N PHE A 195 2.52 2.32 -38.17
CA PHE A 195 1.49 3.30 -38.53
C PHE A 195 2.00 4.39 -39.49
N ASP A 196 3.11 4.13 -40.21
CA ASP A 196 3.69 5.04 -41.21
C ASP A 196 4.03 6.44 -40.68
N ARG A 197 4.30 6.57 -39.37
CA ARG A 197 4.69 7.83 -38.68
C ARG A 197 6.19 7.88 -38.40
N GLN A 198 6.99 7.75 -39.47
CA GLN A 198 8.46 7.78 -39.37
C GLN A 198 8.99 9.15 -38.91
N ASP A 199 8.21 10.21 -39.07
CA ASP A 199 8.47 11.54 -38.53
C ASP A 199 8.65 11.54 -37.00
N LEU A 200 7.98 10.62 -36.30
CA LEU A 200 8.08 10.47 -34.85
C LEU A 200 9.42 9.86 -34.41
N ILE A 201 10.14 9.18 -35.29
CA ILE A 201 11.44 8.59 -34.96
C ILE A 201 12.46 9.68 -34.60
N GLU A 202 12.58 10.70 -35.46
CA GLU A 202 13.52 11.81 -35.25
C GLU A 202 13.04 12.75 -34.14
N THR A 203 11.75 13.08 -34.13
CA THR A 203 11.19 14.09 -33.22
C THR A 203 11.00 13.58 -31.79
N HIS A 204 10.47 12.36 -31.63
CA HIS A 204 10.09 11.81 -30.34
C HIS A 204 11.03 10.69 -29.89
N VAL A 205 11.25 9.65 -30.70
CA VAL A 205 11.99 8.45 -30.25
C VAL A 205 13.45 8.76 -29.94
N LYS A 206 14.18 9.44 -30.84
CA LYS A 206 15.58 9.81 -30.58
C LYS A 206 15.70 10.79 -29.42
N SER A 207 14.82 11.79 -29.35
CA SER A 207 14.80 12.74 -28.22
C SER A 207 14.54 12.01 -26.90
N GLY A 208 13.55 11.13 -26.86
CA GLY A 208 13.20 10.34 -25.69
C GLY A 208 14.28 9.33 -25.28
N LEU A 209 15.06 8.79 -26.23
CA LEU A 209 16.22 7.96 -25.92
C LEU A 209 17.35 8.75 -25.25
N VAL A 210 17.61 9.98 -25.72
CA VAL A 210 18.60 10.86 -25.10
C VAL A 210 18.14 11.31 -23.72
N GLU A 211 16.86 11.68 -23.56
CA GLU A 211 16.28 12.01 -22.25
C GLU A 211 16.34 10.80 -21.30
N GLY A 212 15.93 9.62 -21.77
CA GLY A 212 16.00 8.37 -21.03
C GLY A 212 17.43 8.00 -20.61
N LEU A 213 18.42 8.23 -21.49
CA LEU A 213 19.83 8.10 -21.15
C LEU A 213 20.22 9.05 -20.01
N THR A 214 19.92 10.34 -20.13
CA THR A 214 20.27 11.33 -19.09
C THR A 214 19.64 10.99 -17.75
N GLN A 215 18.36 10.63 -17.72
CA GLN A 215 17.68 10.21 -16.49
C GLN A 215 18.30 8.95 -15.90
N THR A 216 18.65 7.98 -16.74
CA THR A 216 19.29 6.73 -16.28
C THR A 216 20.69 7.00 -15.71
N GLU A 217 21.45 7.92 -16.31
CA GLU A 217 22.77 8.31 -15.79
C GLU A 217 22.68 9.02 -14.44
N GLU A 218 21.71 9.91 -14.27
CA GLU A 218 21.42 10.59 -13.00
C GLU A 218 21.00 9.58 -11.93
N ASP A 219 20.10 8.65 -12.25
CA ASP A 219 19.67 7.58 -11.36
C ASP A 219 20.86 6.72 -10.87
N ILE A 220 21.80 6.40 -11.76
CA ILE A 220 23.02 5.66 -11.40
C ILE A 220 23.87 6.50 -10.43
N ASP A 221 24.06 7.79 -10.69
CA ASP A 221 24.87 8.66 -9.84
C ASP A 221 24.26 8.84 -8.45
N GLU A 222 22.94 9.02 -8.36
CA GLU A 222 22.22 9.11 -7.09
C GLU A 222 22.34 7.82 -6.27
N MET A 223 22.14 6.66 -6.92
CA MET A 223 22.28 5.36 -6.27
C MET A 223 23.70 5.11 -5.80
N LEU A 224 24.71 5.46 -6.60
CA LEU A 224 26.12 5.32 -6.26
C LEU A 224 26.51 6.26 -5.11
N ALA A 225 26.05 7.50 -5.12
CA ALA A 225 26.26 8.45 -4.02
C ALA A 225 25.60 7.95 -2.72
N GLN A 226 24.37 7.44 -2.80
CA GLN A 226 23.66 6.83 -1.68
C GLN A 226 24.46 5.63 -1.14
N PHE A 227 24.87 4.73 -2.03
CA PHE A 227 25.65 3.54 -1.69
C PHE A 227 26.91 3.91 -0.92
N ARG A 228 27.77 4.76 -1.49
CA ARG A 228 29.04 5.16 -0.87
C ARG A 228 28.85 5.82 0.49
N LYS A 229 27.86 6.72 0.61
CA LYS A 229 27.55 7.40 1.87
C LYS A 229 27.07 6.43 2.95
N GLN A 230 26.18 5.49 2.60
CA GLN A 230 25.66 4.50 3.55
C GLN A 230 26.72 3.47 3.93
N SER A 231 27.52 3.00 2.97
CA SER A 231 28.63 2.06 3.19
C SER A 231 29.72 2.68 4.07
N ALA A 232 30.14 3.93 3.81
CA ALA A 232 31.11 4.63 4.65
C ALA A 232 30.60 4.78 6.09
N ARG A 233 29.33 5.18 6.26
CA ARG A 233 28.71 5.29 7.59
C ARG A 233 28.62 3.95 8.31
N LEU A 234 28.31 2.88 7.59
CA LEU A 234 28.26 1.53 8.14
C LEU A 234 29.64 1.07 8.61
N THR A 235 30.68 1.35 7.84
CA THR A 235 32.08 1.10 8.22
C THR A 235 32.46 1.89 9.49
N GLU A 236 32.18 3.19 9.55
CA GLU A 236 32.43 4.01 10.75
C GLU A 236 31.74 3.46 12.00
N LEU A 237 30.48 3.02 11.88
CA LEU A 237 29.72 2.46 12.99
C LEU A 237 30.35 1.16 13.52
N ARG A 238 30.91 0.35 12.63
CA ARG A 238 31.54 -0.92 12.97
C ARG A 238 32.96 -0.75 13.51
N THR A 239 33.74 0.20 12.99
CA THR A 239 35.11 0.46 13.46
C THR A 239 35.15 1.16 14.82
N LYS A 240 34.36 2.23 15.02
CA LYS A 240 34.28 2.93 16.32
C LYS A 240 33.84 2.01 17.45
N LYS A 241 33.00 1.02 17.14
CA LYS A 241 32.62 -0.01 18.11
C LYS A 241 33.79 -0.91 18.50
N ALA A 242 34.63 -1.31 17.55
CA ALA A 242 35.80 -2.15 17.82
C ALA A 242 36.77 -1.43 18.78
N GLU A 243 37.00 -0.13 18.56
CA GLU A 243 37.86 0.71 19.40
C GLU A 243 37.31 0.84 20.83
N GLN A 244 36.00 1.12 21.01
CA GLN A 244 35.39 1.23 22.33
C GLN A 244 35.32 -0.11 23.10
N LYS A 245 35.19 -1.24 22.40
CA LYS A 245 35.28 -2.57 23.02
C LYS A 245 36.68 -2.88 23.54
N ILE A 246 37.73 -2.35 22.89
CA ILE A 246 39.12 -2.53 23.30
C ILE A 246 39.44 -1.66 24.52
N GLU A 247 38.78 -0.51 24.66
CA GLU A 247 39.03 0.43 25.76
C GLU A 247 38.35 0.09 27.09
N ASN A 248 37.34 -0.80 27.12
CA ASN A 248 36.81 -1.25 28.41
C ASN A 248 36.06 -2.61 28.39
N PRO A 249 36.75 -3.71 28.74
CA PRO A 249 36.08 -4.97 29.06
C PRO A 249 35.92 -5.26 30.56
N MET A 250 36.51 -4.49 31.49
CA MET A 250 36.57 -4.87 32.92
C MET A 250 36.94 -3.75 33.92
N ALA A 251 36.62 -2.47 33.68
CA ALA A 251 36.59 -1.51 34.78
C ALA A 251 35.30 -1.73 35.60
N ASN A 252 35.33 -2.73 36.47
CA ASN A 252 34.47 -2.79 37.66
C ASN A 252 34.73 -1.51 38.45
N ASP A 253 33.89 -0.50 38.27
CA ASP A 253 33.80 0.60 39.22
C ASP A 253 32.86 0.15 40.35
N GLU A 254 33.44 -0.53 41.35
CA GLU A 254 32.79 -0.89 42.62
C GLU A 254 32.42 0.34 43.48
N SER A 255 32.42 1.55 42.92
CA SER A 255 32.06 2.79 43.64
C SER A 255 30.63 3.28 43.43
N LEU A 256 29.80 2.60 42.63
CA LEU A 256 28.40 2.99 42.39
C LEU A 256 27.35 2.07 43.02
N ASP A 257 27.74 1.26 44.00
CA ASP A 257 26.83 0.33 44.69
C ASP A 257 26.11 0.97 45.91
N ASN A 258 25.95 2.30 45.94
CA ASN A 258 25.34 2.97 47.09
C ASN A 258 24.71 4.34 46.80
N ILE A 259 23.76 4.42 45.86
CA ILE A 259 22.75 5.50 45.88
C ILE A 259 21.40 4.91 45.47
N ASP A 260 20.73 4.27 46.42
CA ASP A 260 19.27 4.16 46.44
C ASP A 260 18.72 5.36 47.20
N MET A 261 18.23 6.37 46.48
CA MET A 261 17.39 7.41 47.09
C MET A 261 16.43 7.97 46.03
N PHE A 262 15.25 7.35 45.98
CA PHE A 262 13.97 7.98 45.66
C PHE A 262 14.01 9.39 45.03
N SER A 263 13.64 9.48 43.75
CA SER A 263 12.93 10.66 43.25
C SER A 263 11.95 10.24 42.16
N ASP A 264 10.76 9.87 42.62
CA ASP A 264 9.54 10.23 41.93
C ASP A 264 9.53 11.74 41.65
N THR A 265 8.84 12.12 40.57
CA THR A 265 8.50 13.51 40.18
C THR A 265 9.57 14.28 39.41
N THR A 266 9.46 14.30 38.08
CA THR A 266 8.97 15.50 37.36
C THR A 266 8.97 15.22 35.85
N SER A 267 7.78 14.98 35.36
CA SER A 267 7.37 15.16 33.98
C SER A 267 7.79 16.53 33.44
N MET A 268 8.79 16.55 32.55
CA MET A 268 9.04 17.67 31.64
C MET A 268 7.98 17.67 30.54
N TYR A 269 6.80 18.17 30.90
CA TYR A 269 5.73 18.50 29.98
C TYR A 269 6.17 19.70 29.14
N SER A 270 6.32 19.49 27.83
CA SER A 270 6.72 20.52 26.87
C SER A 270 5.66 21.61 26.77
N GLN A 271 6.13 22.85 26.80
CA GLN A 271 5.36 24.07 26.62
C GLN A 271 4.63 24.13 25.27
N PHE A 272 3.33 23.88 25.27
CA PHE A 272 2.38 24.50 24.34
C PHE A 272 0.97 24.21 24.83
N THR A 273 0.29 25.19 25.44
CA THR A 273 -1.16 25.49 25.29
C THR A 273 -1.46 26.68 26.20
N ARG A 274 -1.56 27.87 25.60
CA ARG A 274 -1.97 29.12 26.23
C ARG A 274 -3.48 29.26 25.99
N TYR A 275 -4.23 29.52 27.07
CA TYR A 275 -5.66 29.88 27.12
C TYR A 275 -6.71 28.81 26.75
N THR A 276 -7.23 28.11 27.75
CA THR A 276 -8.69 28.00 28.03
C THR A 276 -8.88 27.39 29.42
N SER A 277 -9.63 28.10 30.27
CA SER A 277 -10.03 27.70 31.62
C SER A 277 -11.24 26.76 31.58
N ALA A 278 -11.09 25.49 31.99
CA ALA A 278 -12.19 24.66 32.47
C ALA A 278 -11.68 23.45 33.29
N SER A 279 -12.44 23.10 34.32
CA SER A 279 -12.13 22.25 35.46
C SER A 279 -12.36 20.76 35.23
N SER A 280 -11.54 19.89 35.85
CA SER A 280 -11.87 18.59 36.52
C SER A 280 -10.61 17.69 36.57
N ARG A 281 -9.99 17.44 37.74
CA ARG A 281 -10.32 16.44 38.79
C ARG A 281 -10.31 14.97 38.31
N VAL A 282 -9.33 14.21 38.85
CA VAL A 282 -9.32 12.75 39.12
C VAL A 282 -9.09 11.88 37.86
N SER A 283 -8.19 10.88 37.78
CA SER A 283 -7.56 10.00 38.77
C SER A 283 -6.30 9.36 38.17
N SER A 284 -5.21 9.39 38.93
CA SER A 284 -4.00 8.58 38.76
C SER A 284 -4.00 7.46 39.80
N VAL A 285 -4.50 6.26 39.49
CA VAL A 285 -4.26 5.08 40.35
C VAL A 285 -4.24 3.79 39.53
N SER A 286 -3.13 3.07 39.70
CA SER A 286 -2.87 1.62 39.62
C SER A 286 -3.03 0.83 38.31
N SER A 287 -1.90 0.28 37.85
CA SER A 287 -1.73 -1.18 37.77
C SER A 287 -0.26 -1.53 37.62
N GLN A 288 0.42 -1.71 38.76
CA GLN A 288 1.56 -2.62 38.84
C GLN A 288 1.04 -4.06 38.70
N GLY A 289 1.76 -4.89 37.93
CA GLY A 289 1.73 -6.35 38.06
C GLY A 289 1.08 -7.12 36.90
N SER A 290 1.81 -7.33 35.80
CA SER A 290 2.03 -8.68 35.25
C SER A 290 3.13 -8.64 34.18
N GLY A 291 4.20 -9.38 34.46
CA GLY A 291 5.25 -9.65 33.49
C GLY A 291 4.76 -10.63 32.41
N ARG A 292 5.32 -10.45 31.21
CA ARG A 292 5.21 -11.24 29.97
C ARG A 292 4.00 -10.98 29.05
N SER A 293 4.36 -10.38 27.91
CA SER A 293 3.76 -10.52 26.58
C SER A 293 2.39 -9.87 26.33
N ARG A 294 2.39 -8.56 26.11
CA ARG A 294 1.50 -7.91 25.14
C ARG A 294 2.01 -6.51 24.76
N LYS A 295 3.04 -6.44 23.91
CA LYS A 295 3.30 -5.19 23.17
C LYS A 295 2.04 -4.88 22.36
N THR A 296 1.33 -3.82 22.72
CA THR A 296 0.15 -3.37 21.96
C THR A 296 0.58 -3.03 20.54
N SER A 297 -0.27 -3.26 19.55
CA SER A 297 0.00 -2.93 18.13
C SER A 297 0.49 -1.48 17.94
N LYS A 298 0.05 -0.57 18.83
CA LYS A 298 0.47 0.83 18.89
C LYS A 298 1.94 1.01 19.26
N LEU A 299 2.48 0.23 20.21
CA LEU A 299 3.90 0.27 20.59
C LEU A 299 4.78 -0.35 19.50
N ARG A 300 4.36 -1.49 18.92
CA ARG A 300 5.07 -2.12 17.79
C ARG A 300 5.19 -1.18 16.59
N ARG A 301 4.09 -0.49 16.26
CA ARG A 301 4.07 0.54 15.20
C ARG A 301 4.96 1.74 15.53
N LYS A 302 5.13 2.11 16.80
CA LYS A 302 6.01 3.21 17.23
C LYS A 302 7.49 2.81 17.12
N GLU A 303 7.84 1.57 17.44
CA GLU A 303 9.20 1.03 17.27
C GLU A 303 9.54 0.80 15.80
N GLU A 304 8.62 0.26 15.00
CA GLU A 304 8.78 0.15 13.54
C GLU A 304 9.04 1.53 12.91
N ARG A 305 8.33 2.57 13.37
CA ARG A 305 8.60 3.97 12.96
C ARG A 305 9.98 4.47 13.40
N LYS A 306 10.49 4.07 14.56
CA LYS A 306 11.85 4.43 15.02
C LYS A 306 12.91 3.72 14.17
N ARG A 307 12.77 2.41 13.92
CA ARG A 307 13.60 1.64 12.99
C ARG A 307 13.63 2.27 11.61
N ALA A 308 12.45 2.63 11.07
CA ALA A 308 12.32 3.24 9.76
C ALA A 308 12.88 4.67 9.67
N ARG A 309 13.05 5.38 10.80
CA ARG A 309 13.54 6.76 10.80
C ARG A 309 15.05 6.87 10.66
N GLY A 310 15.80 5.79 10.91
CA GLY A 310 17.25 5.73 10.67
C GLY A 310 18.05 6.88 11.29
N LYS A 311 17.63 7.38 12.46
CA LYS A 311 18.28 8.55 13.08
C LYS A 311 19.71 8.18 13.47
N LYS A 312 20.66 9.03 13.09
CA LYS A 312 22.07 8.89 13.45
C LYS A 312 22.24 8.77 14.97
N GLY A 313 23.05 7.81 15.42
CA GLY A 313 23.34 7.52 16.82
C GLY A 313 22.29 6.67 17.53
N THR A 314 21.37 6.02 16.81
CA THR A 314 20.37 5.12 17.41
C THR A 314 20.78 3.66 17.28
N VAL A 315 20.28 2.80 18.19
CA VAL A 315 20.53 1.34 18.17
C VAL A 315 20.11 0.70 16.84
N PHE A 316 19.09 1.26 16.19
CA PHE A 316 18.56 0.77 14.92
C PHE A 316 19.28 1.33 13.68
N GLU A 317 20.31 2.16 13.84
CA GLU A 317 20.99 2.81 12.70
C GLU A 317 21.64 1.77 11.77
N GLU A 318 22.29 0.74 12.30
CA GLU A 318 22.89 -0.32 11.48
C GLU A 318 21.83 -1.18 10.76
N GLU A 319 20.76 -1.56 11.46
CA GLU A 319 19.64 -2.30 10.88
C GLU A 319 18.97 -1.51 9.75
N TYR A 320 18.80 -0.19 9.95
CA TYR A 320 18.27 0.71 8.93
C TYR A 320 19.19 0.81 7.71
N LEU A 321 20.50 1.02 7.91
CA LEU A 321 21.47 1.14 6.82
C LEU A 321 21.57 -0.16 6.01
N THR A 322 21.65 -1.31 6.68
CA THR A 322 21.68 -2.62 6.01
C THR A 322 20.40 -2.90 5.23
N THR A 323 19.22 -2.56 5.79
CA THR A 323 17.93 -2.70 5.09
C THR A 323 17.84 -1.74 3.90
N SER A 324 18.30 -0.48 4.05
CA SER A 324 18.33 0.49 2.96
C SER A 324 19.25 0.06 1.83
N LEU A 325 20.43 -0.49 2.16
CA LEU A 325 21.36 -1.05 1.19
C LEU A 325 20.76 -2.28 0.52
N LYS A 326 20.06 -3.17 1.24
CA LYS A 326 19.36 -4.31 0.63
C LYS A 326 18.37 -3.87 -0.46
N LYS A 327 17.54 -2.85 -0.17
CA LYS A 327 16.62 -2.26 -1.15
C LYS A 327 17.35 -1.65 -2.35
N LEU A 328 18.53 -1.06 -2.14
CA LEU A 328 19.34 -0.51 -3.22
C LEU A 328 19.85 -1.60 -4.17
N TYR A 329 20.25 -2.76 -3.64
CA TYR A 329 20.63 -3.93 -4.46
C TYR A 329 19.44 -4.45 -5.26
N GLU A 330 18.26 -4.56 -4.63
CA GLU A 330 17.03 -4.97 -5.32
C GLU A 330 16.66 -4.02 -6.46
N LYS A 331 16.73 -2.69 -6.22
CA LYS A 331 16.52 -1.68 -7.27
C LYS A 331 17.55 -1.81 -8.39
N THR A 332 18.83 -1.99 -8.05
CA THR A 332 19.92 -2.13 -9.03
C THR A 332 19.74 -3.38 -9.90
N ASN A 333 19.26 -4.49 -9.32
CA ASN A 333 18.95 -5.71 -10.07
C ASN A 333 17.85 -5.48 -11.12
N ALA A 334 16.78 -4.77 -10.77
CA ALA A 334 15.72 -4.41 -11.73
C ALA A 334 16.28 -3.54 -12.87
N MET A 335 17.11 -2.55 -12.51
CA MET A 335 17.71 -1.59 -13.45
C MET A 335 18.62 -2.26 -14.50
N GLN A 336 19.17 -3.45 -14.24
CA GLN A 336 19.94 -4.19 -15.26
C GLN A 336 19.11 -4.44 -16.52
N THR A 337 17.83 -4.80 -16.36
CA THR A 337 16.93 -5.08 -17.50
C THR A 337 16.63 -3.79 -18.26
N ASP A 338 16.38 -2.69 -17.53
CA ASP A 338 16.04 -1.39 -18.10
C ASP A 338 17.21 -0.81 -18.92
N ILE A 339 18.42 -0.86 -18.37
CA ILE A 339 19.65 -0.44 -19.08
C ILE A 339 19.89 -1.33 -20.30
N GLY A 340 19.71 -2.65 -20.16
CA GLY A 340 19.86 -3.58 -21.28
C GLY A 340 18.90 -3.26 -22.44
N ASN A 341 17.66 -2.87 -22.13
CA ASN A 341 16.65 -2.43 -23.10
C ASN A 341 17.03 -1.09 -23.75
N LEU A 342 17.49 -0.12 -22.95
CA LEU A 342 17.91 1.20 -23.42
C LEU A 342 19.11 1.10 -24.37
N ILE A 343 20.18 0.39 -23.98
CA ILE A 343 21.37 0.18 -24.81
C ILE A 343 21.01 -0.45 -26.16
N ARG A 344 20.14 -1.47 -26.14
CA ARG A 344 19.68 -2.16 -27.36
C ARG A 344 18.82 -1.28 -28.26
N ALA A 345 18.28 -0.17 -27.73
CA ALA A 345 17.57 0.83 -28.51
C ALA A 345 18.50 1.94 -29.01
N LEU A 346 19.46 2.39 -28.20
CA LEU A 346 20.42 3.44 -28.55
C LEU A 346 21.32 3.09 -29.74
N VAL A 347 21.87 1.87 -29.74
CA VAL A 347 22.89 1.45 -30.73
C VAL A 347 22.37 1.49 -32.18
N PRO A 348 21.17 0.95 -32.50
CA PRO A 348 20.61 1.08 -33.85
C PRO A 348 20.44 2.52 -34.35
N PHE A 349 20.26 3.49 -33.45
CA PHE A 349 20.13 4.92 -33.80
C PHE A 349 21.48 5.66 -33.87
N GLY A 350 22.61 4.96 -33.69
CA GLY A 350 23.96 5.52 -33.84
C GLY A 350 24.58 6.09 -32.56
N PHE A 351 23.88 6.02 -31.42
CA PHE A 351 24.36 6.48 -30.11
C PHE A 351 25.27 5.45 -29.44
N ILE A 352 26.35 5.07 -30.12
CA ILE A 352 27.24 3.97 -29.73
C ILE A 352 28.10 4.36 -28.52
N GLU A 353 28.69 5.55 -28.53
CA GLU A 353 29.60 6.00 -27.46
C GLU A 353 28.83 6.28 -26.17
N GLU A 354 27.62 6.83 -26.29
CA GLU A 354 26.71 7.04 -25.17
C GLU A 354 26.28 5.71 -24.54
N ALA A 355 25.92 4.73 -25.38
CA ALA A 355 25.57 3.39 -24.93
C ALA A 355 26.76 2.68 -24.26
N ARG A 356 27.99 2.86 -24.78
CA ARG A 356 29.22 2.34 -24.14
C ARG A 356 29.47 3.01 -22.79
N SER A 357 29.37 4.35 -22.73
CA SER A 357 29.57 5.14 -21.51
C SER A 357 28.67 4.65 -20.36
N ILE A 358 27.36 4.52 -20.62
CA ILE A 358 26.42 4.08 -19.59
C ILE A 358 26.62 2.61 -19.22
N GLN A 359 26.98 1.74 -20.18
CA GLN A 359 27.32 0.35 -19.91
C GLN A 359 28.53 0.24 -18.96
N GLU A 360 29.61 0.96 -19.24
CA GLU A 360 30.78 0.98 -18.37
C GLU A 360 30.49 1.57 -17.00
N LYS A 361 29.73 2.68 -16.95
CA LYS A 361 29.35 3.35 -15.70
C LYS A 361 28.56 2.41 -14.79
N PHE A 362 27.56 1.73 -15.35
CA PHE A 362 26.75 0.79 -14.60
C PHE A 362 27.50 -0.48 -14.21
N GLU A 363 28.39 -0.99 -15.08
CA GLU A 363 29.27 -2.10 -14.73
C GLU A 363 30.20 -1.78 -13.57
N LYS A 364 30.83 -0.59 -13.57
CA LYS A 364 31.66 -0.12 -12.45
C LYS A 364 30.85 -0.09 -11.16
N PHE A 365 29.60 0.38 -11.21
CA PHE A 365 28.70 0.38 -10.06
C PHE A 365 28.35 -1.04 -9.57
N LEU A 366 28.00 -1.97 -10.47
CA LEU A 366 27.72 -3.37 -10.11
C LEU A 366 28.93 -4.05 -9.45
N ASN A 367 30.14 -3.80 -9.96
CA ASN A 367 31.37 -4.34 -9.38
C ASN A 367 31.63 -3.78 -7.98
N GLU A 368 31.37 -2.48 -7.76
CA GLU A 368 31.48 -1.83 -6.46
C GLU A 368 30.50 -2.45 -5.44
N LEU A 369 29.25 -2.67 -5.84
CA LEU A 369 28.27 -3.40 -5.02
C LEU A 369 28.74 -4.82 -4.71
N GLN A 370 29.11 -5.59 -5.72
CA GLN A 370 29.50 -7.00 -5.54
C GLN A 370 30.70 -7.14 -4.60
N SER A 371 31.71 -6.28 -4.73
CA SER A 371 32.89 -6.29 -3.84
C SER A 371 32.56 -5.96 -2.38
N SER A 372 31.49 -5.19 -2.14
CA SER A 372 31.09 -4.75 -0.80
C SER A 372 30.00 -5.63 -0.18
N LEU A 373 29.50 -6.63 -0.89
CA LEU A 373 28.38 -7.46 -0.46
C LEU A 373 28.72 -8.20 0.84
N ASP A 374 29.90 -8.84 0.88
CA ASP A 374 30.36 -9.61 2.04
C ASP A 374 30.74 -8.73 3.23
N THR A 375 31.10 -7.47 2.99
CA THR A 375 31.44 -6.52 4.05
C THR A 375 30.19 -5.90 4.66
N ILE A 376 29.16 -5.61 3.86
CA ILE A 376 27.92 -4.95 4.29
C ILE A 376 27.00 -5.92 5.03
N PHE A 377 26.72 -7.10 4.44
CA PHE A 377 25.72 -8.05 4.94
C PHE A 377 26.36 -9.11 5.86
N VAL A 378 26.84 -8.64 7.00
CA VAL A 378 27.30 -9.46 8.13
C VAL A 378 26.26 -9.42 9.26
N PRO A 379 26.24 -10.40 10.19
CA PRO A 379 25.37 -10.35 11.36
C PRO A 379 25.46 -8.99 12.08
N LEU A 380 24.31 -8.39 12.38
CA LEU A 380 24.23 -7.05 12.98
C LEU A 380 25.08 -6.98 14.24
N GLN A 381 25.96 -5.99 14.30
CA GLN A 381 26.90 -5.85 15.40
C GLN A 381 26.31 -4.94 16.49
N LEU A 382 25.44 -3.98 16.17
CA LEU A 382 24.91 -2.98 17.11
C LEU A 382 23.88 -3.48 18.14
N ALA A 383 23.40 -4.72 18.04
CA ALA A 383 22.49 -5.32 19.04
C ALA A 383 23.11 -5.45 20.46
N VAL A 384 24.38 -5.09 20.63
CA VAL A 384 25.14 -5.17 21.88
C VAL A 384 25.92 -3.86 22.11
N SER A 385 25.25 -2.70 22.23
CA SER A 385 25.89 -1.39 22.41
C SER A 385 25.19 -0.44 23.42
N LEU A 386 26.04 0.36 24.09
CA LEU A 386 25.86 1.30 25.22
C LEU A 386 24.73 2.34 25.17
N TYR A 387 23.97 2.44 24.08
CA TYR A 387 22.88 3.43 23.91
C TYR A 387 21.48 2.82 24.02
N ALA A 388 21.39 1.50 24.20
CA ALA A 388 20.14 0.83 24.50
C ALA A 388 19.77 1.12 25.95
N SER A 389 18.52 1.53 26.20
CA SER A 389 17.97 1.37 27.55
C SER A 389 18.05 -0.10 27.96
N LEU A 390 18.10 -0.39 29.26
CA LEU A 390 18.12 -1.77 29.79
C LEU A 390 17.02 -2.64 29.15
N GLU A 391 15.83 -2.07 28.92
CA GLU A 391 14.72 -2.72 28.22
C GLU A 391 15.04 -3.05 26.75
N GLU A 392 15.65 -2.13 26.01
CA GLU A 392 16.05 -2.33 24.61
C GLU A 392 17.21 -3.33 24.47
N TYR A 393 18.13 -3.38 25.44
CA TYR A 393 19.22 -4.35 25.49
C TYR A 393 18.71 -5.76 25.77
N GLU A 394 17.85 -5.92 26.78
CA GLU A 394 17.22 -7.20 27.09
C GLU A 394 16.37 -7.73 25.94
N GLU A 395 15.72 -6.84 25.17
CA GLU A 395 14.91 -7.24 24.02
C GLU A 395 15.77 -7.65 22.82
N ALA A 396 16.87 -6.96 22.57
CA ALA A 396 17.86 -7.35 21.58
C ALA A 396 18.54 -8.69 21.91
N GLN A 397 18.67 -9.06 23.19
CA GLN A 397 19.13 -10.39 23.62
C GLN A 397 18.07 -11.49 23.50
N LYS A 398 16.78 -11.15 23.55
CA LYS A 398 15.67 -12.11 23.47
C LYS A 398 15.38 -12.53 22.02
N GLU A 399 15.72 -11.72 21.03
CA GLU A 399 15.66 -12.10 19.61
C GLU A 399 17.04 -12.64 19.15
N PRO A 400 17.15 -13.91 18.69
CA PRO A 400 18.39 -14.37 18.09
C PRO A 400 18.73 -13.46 16.91
N LEU A 401 20.00 -13.06 16.79
CA LEU A 401 20.52 -12.29 15.64
C LEU A 401 20.04 -12.98 14.36
N LYS A 402 19.01 -12.43 13.72
CA LYS A 402 18.48 -13.01 12.48
C LYS A 402 19.62 -13.02 11.47
N PRO A 403 19.87 -14.14 10.78
CA PRO A 403 20.88 -14.17 9.73
C PRO A 403 20.54 -13.06 8.74
N VAL A 404 21.49 -12.16 8.49
CA VAL A 404 21.31 -11.10 7.51
C VAL A 404 21.32 -11.76 6.14
N GLU A 405 20.13 -11.95 5.56
CA GLU A 405 19.99 -12.49 4.21
C GLU A 405 20.68 -11.57 3.21
N LYS A 406 21.74 -12.08 2.60
CA LYS A 406 22.47 -11.41 1.53
C LYS A 406 21.54 -11.25 0.32
N PRO A 407 21.44 -10.05 -0.28
CA PRO A 407 20.72 -9.90 -1.54
C PRO A 407 21.41 -10.72 -2.63
N LEU A 408 20.61 -11.41 -3.44
CA LEU A 408 21.10 -12.13 -4.61
C LEU A 408 21.32 -11.12 -5.74
N MET A 409 22.55 -10.98 -6.21
CA MET A 409 22.84 -10.25 -7.45
C MET A 409 22.53 -11.17 -8.63
N THR A 410 21.40 -10.94 -9.29
CA THR A 410 21.00 -11.72 -10.45
C THR A 410 21.96 -11.47 -11.60
N LYS A 411 22.49 -12.56 -12.19
CA LYS A 411 23.28 -12.49 -13.42
C LYS A 411 22.31 -12.37 -14.60
N ILE A 412 22.03 -11.14 -15.01
CA ILE A 412 21.24 -10.86 -16.21
C ILE A 412 22.21 -10.53 -17.33
N ASP A 413 22.00 -11.08 -18.52
CA ASP A 413 22.80 -10.73 -19.70
C ASP A 413 22.28 -9.41 -20.31
N TRP A 414 22.59 -8.30 -19.62
CA TRP A 414 22.14 -6.96 -19.99
C TRP A 414 23.13 -6.24 -20.90
N LYS A 415 24.40 -6.65 -20.91
CA LYS A 415 25.44 -6.03 -21.74
C LYS A 415 25.20 -6.31 -23.22
N LEU A 416 25.71 -5.43 -24.07
CA LEU A 416 25.79 -5.65 -25.50
C LEU A 416 27.25 -5.84 -25.90
N GLN A 417 27.61 -7.04 -26.37
CA GLN A 417 28.99 -7.44 -26.61
C GLN A 417 29.73 -6.61 -27.69
N ILE A 418 28.98 -5.89 -28.52
CA ILE A 418 29.55 -5.02 -29.56
C ILE A 418 30.07 -3.68 -29.00
N LEU A 419 29.67 -3.33 -27.77
CA LEU A 419 30.07 -2.11 -27.06
C LEU A 419 31.22 -2.39 -26.11
#